data_AF-A0A1R2BJN9-F1
#
_entry.id   AF-A0A1R2BJN9-F1
#
_cell.length_a   1.000
_cell.length_b   1.000
_cell.length_c   1.000
_cell.angle_alpha   90.00
_cell.angle_beta   90.00
_cell.angle_gamma   90.00
#
_symmetry.space_group_name_H-M   'P 1'
#
loop_
_entity.id
_entity.type
_entity.pdbx_description
1 polymer ?
#
loop_
_entity_poly.entity_id
_entity_poly.type
_entity_poly.pdbx_seq_one_letter_code
_entity_poly.pdbx_strand_id
1 'polypeptide(L)'
;MSEYNITQEDLESLADTYDQIRNLYKQKSLSSEKNLSKDLESYLRESIAELSEKLSTETIDEIAEVHTVYTKYKIFDLCILKISEFFNTLMPGSGKVLQEASVKQGKIFESLYLKTLQSLEIKSQSLVENDQAQKELDQVLKAAESLEAKIKKLTIDKKELREEIEKIKIENKEYIEHLEEENKVLLEKILRNARYHTESQDTTIKMGESRDNRLYSPFRYRATTPPPTFHDMTLKQCEEVIEEIYQAKAKYDQKCLESKQPYESLDNFIHIYYTQKYGLKSLKTQWLNLLNKALSRYESEINVIIFRKIRTNEIPEDFINNIKGLPAKMTELIRSYYRSKHPYMQEKVIKTMQEECYNKEIDEELCMYILSIFTIKDKYKEKLLSKAVISKSTRKKKKLINFKDMYRVILELTLEDYESKLDKSTTKGNE
;
A
#
# COMPACT_ATOMS: atom_id res chain seq x y z
N MET A 1 -31.68 25.83 2.24
CA MET A 1 -30.76 26.73 1.54
C MET A 1 -30.69 28.00 2.34
N SER A 2 -29.76 28.03 3.28
CA SER A 2 -29.40 29.23 4.06
C SER A 2 -29.08 30.37 3.08
N GLU A 3 -29.51 31.59 3.41
CA GLU A 3 -29.36 32.79 2.59
C GLU A 3 -27.89 33.24 2.52
N TYR A 4 -27.05 32.58 1.71
CA TYR A 4 -25.69 33.05 1.41
C TYR A 4 -25.71 34.19 0.38
N ASN A 5 -26.62 35.14 0.55
CA ASN A 5 -26.76 36.30 -0.31
C ASN A 5 -26.16 37.54 0.37
N ILE A 6 -25.73 38.48 -0.45
CA ILE A 6 -25.46 39.85 0.00
C ILE A 6 -26.76 40.39 0.59
N THR A 7 -26.74 40.80 1.86
CA THR A 7 -27.96 41.23 2.54
C THR A 7 -28.38 42.60 2.04
N GLN A 8 -29.66 42.93 2.21
CA GLN A 8 -30.14 44.27 1.91
C GLN A 8 -29.38 45.34 2.72
N GLU A 9 -29.04 45.04 3.98
CA GLU A 9 -28.26 45.92 4.85
C GLU A 9 -26.84 46.20 4.29
N ASP A 10 -26.18 45.19 3.70
CA ASP A 10 -24.87 45.39 3.06
C ASP A 10 -24.98 46.37 1.87
N LEU A 11 -26.03 46.23 1.06
CA LEU A 11 -26.27 47.07 -0.12
C LEU A 11 -26.66 48.49 0.27
N GLU A 12 -27.44 48.66 1.34
CA GLU A 12 -27.79 49.97 1.90
C GLU A 12 -26.55 50.68 2.46
N SER A 13 -25.72 49.97 3.25
CA SER A 13 -24.47 50.52 3.78
C SER A 13 -23.49 50.92 2.67
N LEU A 14 -23.41 50.13 1.61
CA LEU A 14 -22.63 50.45 0.42
C LEU A 14 -23.16 51.69 -0.28
N ALA A 15 -24.47 51.78 -0.51
CA ALA A 15 -25.11 52.92 -1.16
C ALA A 15 -24.85 54.21 -0.36
N ASP A 16 -24.99 54.17 0.96
CA ASP A 16 -24.71 55.30 1.85
C ASP A 16 -23.24 55.74 1.76
N THR A 17 -22.31 54.79 1.83
CA THR A 17 -20.88 55.06 1.71
C THR A 17 -20.56 55.69 0.36
N TYR A 18 -21.16 55.16 -0.70
CA TYR A 18 -20.93 55.61 -2.05
C TYR A 18 -21.52 57.00 -2.34
N ASP A 19 -22.71 57.30 -1.82
CA ASP A 19 -23.32 58.62 -1.93
C ASP A 19 -22.49 59.69 -1.21
N GLN A 20 -21.84 59.34 -0.09
CA GLN A 20 -20.86 60.23 0.55
C GLN A 20 -19.68 60.51 -0.38
N ILE A 21 -19.11 59.49 -1.03
CA ILE A 21 -18.02 59.65 -2.02
C ILE A 21 -18.49 60.54 -3.17
N ARG A 22 -19.67 60.27 -3.72
CA ARG A 22 -20.26 61.03 -4.81
C ARG A 22 -20.44 62.51 -4.45
N ASN A 23 -20.88 62.81 -3.22
CA ASN A 23 -21.01 64.17 -2.73
C ASN A 23 -19.66 64.90 -2.67
N LEU A 24 -18.57 64.20 -2.32
CA LEU A 24 -17.21 64.77 -2.37
C LEU A 24 -16.80 65.14 -3.80
N TYR A 25 -17.07 64.26 -4.79
CA TYR A 25 -16.77 64.54 -6.20
C TYR A 25 -17.60 65.72 -6.75
N LYS A 26 -18.86 65.84 -6.33
CA LYS A 26 -19.77 66.91 -6.77
C LYS A 26 -19.28 68.30 -6.37
N GLN A 27 -18.63 68.44 -5.22
CA GLN A 27 -18.02 69.70 -4.78
C GLN A 27 -16.89 70.16 -5.70
N LYS A 28 -16.26 69.25 -6.46
CA LYS A 28 -15.12 69.54 -7.33
C LYS A 28 -15.50 69.70 -8.80
N SER A 29 -16.29 68.77 -9.37
CA SER A 29 -16.79 68.90 -10.75
C SER A 29 -18.02 68.01 -11.03
N LEU A 30 -19.00 68.54 -11.77
CA LEU A 30 -20.22 67.81 -12.16
C LEU A 30 -19.99 66.68 -13.18
N SER A 31 -18.94 66.77 -14.00
CA SER A 31 -18.64 65.78 -15.04
C SER A 31 -18.11 64.46 -14.47
N SER A 32 -17.36 64.50 -13.36
CA SER A 32 -16.84 63.30 -12.68
C SER A 32 -17.92 62.45 -12.01
N GLU A 33 -19.06 63.04 -11.67
CA GLU A 33 -20.15 62.37 -10.95
C GLU A 33 -20.83 61.29 -11.80
N LYS A 34 -21.13 61.58 -13.08
CA LYS A 34 -21.82 60.65 -13.98
C LYS A 34 -21.00 59.41 -14.29
N ASN A 35 -19.68 59.54 -14.35
CA ASN A 35 -18.79 58.41 -14.61
C ASN A 35 -18.68 57.50 -13.39
N LEU A 36 -18.65 58.09 -12.18
CA LEU A 36 -18.63 57.33 -10.93
C LEU A 36 -19.81 56.35 -10.90
N SER A 37 -21.06 56.84 -10.97
CA SER A 37 -22.26 55.98 -10.85
C SER A 37 -22.26 54.80 -11.83
N LYS A 38 -21.81 55.02 -13.06
CA LYS A 38 -21.69 53.94 -14.07
C LYS A 38 -20.63 52.92 -13.70
N ASP A 39 -19.48 53.35 -13.20
CA ASP A 39 -18.40 52.46 -12.77
C ASP A 39 -18.86 51.54 -11.64
N LEU A 40 -19.58 52.08 -10.64
CA LEU A 40 -20.13 51.28 -9.54
C LEU A 40 -21.16 50.27 -10.03
N GLU A 41 -22.15 50.71 -10.82
CA GLU A 41 -23.20 49.81 -11.33
C GLU A 41 -22.59 48.66 -12.15
N SER A 42 -21.59 48.95 -12.98
CA SER A 42 -20.89 47.95 -13.77
C SER A 42 -20.15 46.95 -12.88
N TYR A 43 -19.37 47.45 -11.90
CA TYR A 43 -18.57 46.61 -11.01
C TYR A 43 -19.43 45.76 -10.06
N LEU A 44 -20.51 46.33 -9.53
CA LEU A 44 -21.46 45.62 -8.67
C LEU A 44 -22.17 44.51 -9.46
N ARG A 45 -22.59 44.79 -10.69
CA ARG A 45 -23.20 43.77 -11.57
C ARG A 45 -22.21 42.63 -11.87
N GLU A 46 -20.96 42.96 -12.18
CA GLU A 46 -19.91 41.97 -12.44
C GLU A 46 -19.62 41.11 -11.20
N SER A 47 -19.46 41.74 -10.03
CA SER A 47 -19.17 41.05 -8.77
C SER A 47 -20.30 40.13 -8.32
N ILE A 48 -21.56 40.56 -8.48
CA ILE A 48 -22.73 39.74 -8.16
C ILE A 48 -22.88 38.58 -9.16
N ALA A 49 -22.60 38.81 -10.44
CA ALA A 49 -22.61 37.74 -11.45
C ALA A 49 -21.54 36.68 -11.14
N GLU A 50 -20.31 37.11 -10.81
CA GLU A 50 -19.21 36.21 -10.40
C GLU A 50 -19.59 35.40 -9.15
N LEU A 51 -20.22 36.03 -8.15
CA LEU A 51 -20.70 35.34 -6.96
C LEU A 51 -21.79 34.32 -7.30
N SER A 52 -22.77 34.70 -8.12
CA SER A 52 -23.86 33.79 -8.53
C SER A 52 -23.35 32.59 -9.30
N GLU A 53 -22.31 32.76 -10.13
CA GLU A 53 -21.67 31.66 -10.84
C GLU A 53 -21.01 30.68 -9.85
N LYS A 54 -20.21 31.19 -8.90
CA LYS A 54 -19.52 30.36 -7.89
C LYS A 54 -20.50 29.63 -6.97
N LEU A 55 -21.55 30.31 -6.51
CA LEU A 55 -22.61 29.71 -5.69
C LEU A 55 -23.38 28.62 -6.44
N SER A 56 -23.44 28.66 -7.77
CA SER A 56 -24.10 27.61 -8.57
C SER A 56 -23.27 26.33 -8.69
N THR A 57 -21.96 26.44 -8.57
CA THR A 57 -21.02 25.32 -8.74
C THR A 57 -20.67 24.61 -7.42
N GLU A 58 -20.86 25.29 -6.29
CA GLU A 58 -20.38 24.83 -4.99
C GLU A 58 -21.46 24.09 -4.19
N THR A 59 -21.07 22.99 -3.58
CA THR A 59 -21.97 22.13 -2.81
C THR A 59 -21.89 22.33 -1.31
N ILE A 60 -21.01 23.23 -0.84
CA ILE A 60 -20.64 23.34 0.58
C ILE A 60 -20.96 24.75 1.06
N ASP A 61 -21.89 24.80 1.99
CA ASP A 61 -22.40 26.00 2.65
C ASP A 61 -21.27 26.92 3.18
N GLU A 62 -20.20 26.35 3.73
CA GLU A 62 -19.07 27.09 4.28
C GLU A 62 -18.22 27.79 3.19
N ILE A 63 -18.12 27.18 2.01
CA ILE A 63 -17.37 27.74 0.88
C ILE A 63 -18.18 28.91 0.28
N ALA A 64 -19.49 28.72 0.12
CA ALA A 64 -20.42 29.76 -0.29
C ALA A 64 -20.31 31.02 0.59
N GLU A 65 -20.25 30.85 1.91
CA GLU A 65 -20.05 31.97 2.85
C GLU A 65 -18.75 32.74 2.60
N VAL A 66 -17.65 32.03 2.35
CA VAL A 66 -16.34 32.66 2.06
C VAL A 66 -16.39 33.46 0.77
N HIS A 67 -17.05 32.97 -0.28
CA HIS A 67 -17.25 33.74 -1.51
C HIS A 67 -18.12 34.97 -1.31
N THR A 68 -19.18 34.86 -0.50
CA THR A 68 -20.05 35.99 -0.17
C THR A 68 -19.25 37.07 0.57
N VAL A 69 -18.47 36.72 1.59
CA VAL A 69 -17.60 37.67 2.31
C VAL A 69 -16.55 38.30 1.40
N TYR A 70 -15.94 37.52 0.51
CA TYR A 70 -14.95 38.04 -0.45
C TYR A 70 -15.57 39.00 -1.47
N THR A 71 -16.80 38.73 -1.90
CA THR A 71 -17.54 39.62 -2.80
C THR A 71 -17.90 40.93 -2.09
N LYS A 72 -18.34 40.87 -0.82
CA LYS A 72 -18.54 42.09 -0.01
C LYS A 72 -17.26 42.92 0.07
N TYR A 73 -16.13 42.27 0.36
CA TYR A 73 -14.82 42.95 0.39
C TYR A 73 -14.50 43.64 -0.94
N LYS A 74 -14.60 42.93 -2.07
CA LYS A 74 -14.36 43.49 -3.42
C LYS A 74 -15.18 44.75 -3.67
N ILE A 75 -16.46 44.71 -3.31
CA ILE A 75 -17.38 45.83 -3.51
C ILE A 75 -16.97 47.05 -2.66
N PHE A 76 -16.57 46.86 -1.40
CA PHE A 76 -16.06 47.96 -0.56
C PHE A 76 -14.66 48.43 -0.97
N ASP A 77 -13.82 47.56 -1.52
CA ASP A 77 -12.49 47.92 -2.02
C ASP A 77 -12.59 48.95 -3.16
N LEU A 78 -13.63 48.85 -4.01
CA LEU A 78 -13.92 49.87 -5.02
C LEU A 78 -14.17 51.25 -4.39
N CYS A 79 -14.92 51.33 -3.29
CA CYS A 79 -15.16 52.60 -2.58
C CYS A 79 -13.84 53.21 -2.08
N ILE A 80 -12.94 52.38 -1.54
CA ILE A 80 -11.62 52.81 -1.07
C ILE A 80 -10.77 53.32 -2.25
N LEU A 81 -10.80 52.64 -3.39
CA LEU A 81 -10.11 53.06 -4.61
C LEU A 81 -10.63 54.42 -5.10
N LYS A 82 -11.95 54.62 -5.16
CA LYS A 82 -12.54 55.91 -5.60
C LYS A 82 -12.27 57.06 -4.64
N ILE A 83 -12.23 56.80 -3.32
CA ILE A 83 -11.80 57.78 -2.32
C ILE A 83 -10.32 58.12 -2.52
N SER A 84 -9.47 57.12 -2.73
CA SER A 84 -8.03 57.31 -2.95
C SER A 84 -7.76 58.14 -4.20
N GLU A 85 -8.48 57.87 -5.30
CA GLU A 85 -8.46 58.68 -6.52
C GLU A 85 -8.83 60.14 -6.22
N PHE A 86 -9.92 60.37 -5.46
CA PHE A 86 -10.34 61.71 -5.07
C PHE A 86 -9.25 62.43 -4.28
N PHE A 87 -8.69 61.79 -3.25
CA PHE A 87 -7.60 62.36 -2.45
C PHE A 87 -6.35 62.63 -3.28
N ASN A 88 -6.02 61.77 -4.24
CA ASN A 88 -4.88 61.99 -5.13
C ASN A 88 -5.04 63.27 -5.97
N THR A 89 -6.29 63.65 -6.29
CA THR A 89 -6.57 64.92 -6.97
C THR A 89 -6.50 66.16 -6.07
N LEU A 90 -6.59 66.02 -4.75
CA LEU A 90 -6.48 67.12 -3.78
C LEU A 90 -5.06 67.25 -3.21
N MET A 91 -4.49 66.12 -2.81
CA MET A 91 -3.18 65.98 -2.18
C MET A 91 -2.52 64.71 -2.73
N PRO A 92 -1.71 64.84 -3.81
CA PRO A 92 -1.14 63.68 -4.50
C PRO A 92 -0.30 62.76 -3.61
N GLY A 93 0.36 63.31 -2.60
CA GLY A 93 1.12 62.52 -1.61
C GLY A 93 0.22 61.59 -0.80
N SER A 94 -0.83 62.15 -0.17
CA SER A 94 -1.76 61.40 0.67
C SER A 94 -2.58 60.37 -0.12
N GLY A 95 -3.03 60.74 -1.33
CA GLY A 95 -3.79 59.82 -2.20
C GLY A 95 -2.98 58.60 -2.61
N LYS A 96 -1.70 58.79 -2.97
CA LYS A 96 -0.79 57.66 -3.28
C LYS A 96 -0.57 56.75 -2.08
N VAL A 97 -0.34 57.31 -0.89
CA VAL A 97 -0.15 56.50 0.32
C VAL A 97 -1.40 55.68 0.64
N LEU A 98 -2.60 56.28 0.51
CA LEU A 98 -3.87 55.58 0.74
C LEU A 98 -4.09 54.47 -0.30
N GLN A 99 -3.80 54.73 -1.58
CA GLN A 99 -3.88 53.73 -2.64
C GLN A 99 -2.90 52.57 -2.41
N GLU A 100 -1.64 52.86 -2.04
CA GLU A 100 -0.66 51.84 -1.71
C GLU A 100 -1.07 51.00 -0.49
N ALA A 101 -1.67 51.63 0.53
CA ALA A 101 -2.20 50.94 1.70
C ALA A 101 -3.37 50.01 1.32
N SER A 102 -4.32 50.49 0.51
CA SER A 102 -5.44 49.71 -0.02
C SER A 102 -4.96 48.51 -0.84
N VAL A 103 -4.01 48.70 -1.76
CA VAL A 103 -3.44 47.60 -2.55
C VAL A 103 -2.75 46.55 -1.67
N LYS A 104 -2.03 46.97 -0.63
CA LYS A 104 -1.41 46.05 0.33
C LYS A 104 -2.45 45.29 1.15
N GLN A 105 -3.50 45.97 1.61
CA GLN A 105 -4.61 45.36 2.32
C GLN A 105 -5.33 44.33 1.44
N GLY A 106 -5.60 44.64 0.18
CA GLY A 106 -6.23 43.72 -0.76
C GLY A 106 -5.41 42.47 -1.01
N LYS A 107 -4.09 42.57 -1.15
CA LYS A 107 -3.20 41.40 -1.25
C LYS A 107 -3.23 40.51 0.00
N ILE A 108 -3.32 41.11 1.18
CA ILE A 108 -3.43 40.37 2.45
C ILE A 108 -4.77 39.63 2.48
N PHE A 109 -5.86 40.31 2.13
CA PHE A 109 -7.20 39.73 2.13
C PHE A 109 -7.36 38.63 1.08
N GLU A 110 -6.84 38.83 -0.13
CA GLU A 110 -6.82 37.82 -1.20
C GLU A 110 -6.02 36.57 -0.78
N SER A 111 -4.85 36.76 -0.16
CA SER A 111 -4.05 35.65 0.39
C SER A 111 -4.80 34.88 1.47
N LEU A 112 -5.52 35.59 2.36
CA LEU A 112 -6.34 34.97 3.39
C LEU A 112 -7.52 34.20 2.79
N TYR A 113 -8.22 34.80 1.83
CA TYR A 113 -9.31 34.17 1.10
C TYR A 113 -8.87 32.86 0.42
N LEU A 114 -7.77 32.88 -0.34
CA LEU A 114 -7.26 31.68 -1.02
C LEU A 114 -6.86 30.57 -0.04
N LYS A 115 -6.22 30.92 1.09
CA LYS A 115 -5.84 29.94 2.12
C LYS A 115 -7.06 29.33 2.81
N THR A 116 -8.07 30.15 3.11
CA THR A 116 -9.32 29.68 3.73
C THR A 116 -10.06 28.74 2.78
N LEU A 117 -10.16 29.10 1.49
CA LEU A 117 -10.72 28.24 0.45
C LEU A 117 -10.02 26.89 0.37
N GLN A 118 -8.70 26.91 0.22
CA GLN A 118 -7.91 25.68 0.15
C GLN A 118 -8.10 24.82 1.41
N SER A 119 -8.16 25.43 2.60
CA SER A 119 -8.40 24.70 3.84
C SER A 119 -9.80 24.07 3.90
N LEU A 120 -10.82 24.74 3.37
CA LEU A 120 -12.19 24.22 3.32
C LEU A 120 -12.33 23.11 2.28
N GLU A 121 -11.67 23.22 1.12
CA GLU A 121 -11.61 22.15 0.12
C GLU A 121 -10.95 20.89 0.68
N ILE A 122 -9.82 21.03 1.38
CA ILE A 122 -9.15 19.90 2.05
C ILE A 122 -10.07 19.29 3.12
N LYS A 123 -10.76 20.11 3.92
CA LYS A 123 -11.73 19.65 4.93
C LYS A 123 -12.88 18.89 4.27
N SER A 124 -13.42 19.39 3.17
CA SER A 124 -14.46 18.71 2.39
C SER A 124 -14.00 17.34 1.89
N GLN A 125 -12.83 17.30 1.25
CA GLN A 125 -12.30 16.06 0.69
C GLN A 125 -12.07 15.02 1.79
N SER A 126 -11.51 15.43 2.93
CA SER A 126 -11.31 14.54 4.07
C SER A 126 -12.61 14.04 4.70
N LEU A 127 -13.69 14.83 4.70
CA LEU A 127 -15.02 14.38 5.12
C LEU A 127 -15.56 13.29 4.19
N VAL A 128 -15.42 13.46 2.87
CA VAL A 128 -15.84 12.46 1.88
C VAL A 128 -15.04 11.16 2.03
N GLU A 129 -13.73 11.26 2.20
CA GLU A 129 -12.85 10.10 2.43
C GLU A 129 -13.21 9.38 3.73
N ASN A 130 -13.54 10.12 4.79
CA ASN A 130 -13.94 9.54 6.07
C ASN A 130 -15.31 8.82 5.97
N ASP A 131 -16.28 9.41 5.29
CA ASP A 131 -17.58 8.78 5.02
C ASP A 131 -17.43 7.48 4.21
N GLN A 132 -16.49 7.46 3.25
CA GLN A 132 -16.19 6.25 2.50
C GLN A 132 -15.50 5.20 3.37
N ALA A 133 -14.50 5.57 4.15
CA ALA A 133 -13.82 4.66 5.08
C ALA A 133 -14.79 4.07 6.11
N GLN A 134 -15.75 4.86 6.59
CA GLN A 134 -16.79 4.40 7.51
C GLN A 134 -17.73 3.39 6.85
N LYS A 135 -18.13 3.60 5.59
CA LYS A 135 -18.91 2.63 4.81
C LYS A 135 -18.14 1.32 4.57
N GLU A 136 -16.85 1.40 4.30
CA GLU A 136 -15.99 0.22 4.13
C GLU A 136 -15.85 -0.56 5.44
N LEU A 137 -15.68 0.15 6.57
CA LEU A 137 -15.65 -0.46 7.90
C LEU A 137 -16.97 -1.18 8.23
N ASP A 138 -18.12 -0.56 7.95
CA ASP A 138 -19.43 -1.18 8.16
C ASP A 138 -19.62 -2.46 7.31
N GLN A 139 -19.07 -2.49 6.09
CA GLN A 139 -19.09 -3.69 5.25
C GLN A 139 -18.22 -4.81 5.82
N VAL A 140 -17.02 -4.47 6.31
CA VAL A 140 -16.11 -5.43 6.95
C VAL A 140 -16.73 -6.00 8.22
N LEU A 141 -17.37 -5.17 9.05
CA LEU A 141 -18.06 -5.62 10.26
C LEU A 141 -19.21 -6.58 9.93
N LYS A 142 -20.05 -6.27 8.95
CA LYS A 142 -21.13 -7.18 8.50
C LYS A 142 -20.58 -8.50 7.96
N ALA A 143 -19.45 -8.48 7.24
CA ALA A 143 -18.80 -9.69 6.76
C ALA A 143 -18.24 -10.53 7.92
N ALA A 144 -17.64 -9.91 8.93
CA ALA A 144 -17.14 -10.58 10.13
C ALA A 144 -18.28 -11.23 10.93
N GLU A 145 -19.40 -10.53 11.14
CA GLU A 145 -20.60 -11.09 11.80
C GLU A 145 -21.15 -12.32 11.06
N SER A 146 -21.21 -12.27 9.73
CA SER A 146 -21.64 -13.41 8.90
C SER A 146 -20.70 -14.61 9.04
N LEU A 147 -19.39 -14.37 9.05
CA LEU A 147 -18.39 -15.41 9.27
C LEU A 147 -18.48 -16.01 10.68
N GLU A 148 -18.66 -15.21 11.71
CA GLU A 148 -18.87 -15.70 13.08
C GLU A 148 -20.12 -16.57 13.20
N ALA A 149 -21.23 -16.17 12.58
CA ALA A 149 -22.45 -16.97 12.53
C ALA A 149 -22.21 -18.33 11.83
N LYS A 150 -21.45 -18.33 10.74
CA LYS A 150 -21.07 -19.56 10.03
C LYS A 150 -20.14 -20.44 10.87
N ILE A 151 -19.18 -19.88 11.59
CA ILE A 151 -18.28 -20.62 12.50
C ILE A 151 -19.09 -21.25 13.64
N LYS A 152 -20.04 -20.51 14.24
CA LYS A 152 -20.94 -21.04 15.27
C LYS A 152 -21.74 -22.23 14.74
N LYS A 153 -22.33 -22.12 13.55
CA LYS A 153 -23.05 -23.23 12.91
C LYS A 153 -22.15 -24.44 12.66
N LEU A 154 -20.98 -24.26 12.04
CA LEU A 154 -20.02 -25.34 11.79
C LEU A 154 -19.53 -26.00 13.08
N THR A 155 -19.45 -25.26 14.18
CA THR A 155 -19.06 -25.80 15.48
C THR A 155 -20.14 -26.72 16.06
N ILE A 156 -21.42 -26.37 15.88
CA ILE A 156 -22.56 -27.21 16.25
C ILE A 156 -22.58 -28.46 15.37
N ASP A 157 -22.54 -28.32 14.03
CA ASP A 157 -22.55 -29.43 13.09
C ASP A 157 -21.40 -30.42 13.37
N LYS A 158 -20.20 -29.90 13.68
CA LYS A 158 -19.03 -30.72 14.05
C LYS A 158 -19.24 -31.49 15.35
N LYS A 159 -19.97 -30.93 16.31
CA LYS A 159 -20.29 -31.59 17.57
C LYS A 159 -21.29 -32.73 17.34
N GLU A 160 -22.35 -32.48 16.57
CA GLU A 160 -23.36 -33.48 16.21
C GLU A 160 -22.73 -34.67 15.46
N LEU A 161 -21.88 -34.40 14.45
CA LEU A 161 -21.17 -35.46 13.72
C LEU A 161 -20.23 -36.27 14.64
N ARG A 162 -19.62 -35.65 15.65
CA ARG A 162 -18.78 -36.37 16.63
C ARG A 162 -19.62 -37.29 17.51
N GLU A 163 -20.78 -36.84 17.95
CA GLU A 163 -21.71 -37.65 18.74
C GLU A 163 -22.23 -38.84 17.91
N GLU A 164 -22.55 -38.63 16.63
CA GLU A 164 -22.96 -39.69 15.71
C GLU A 164 -21.84 -40.73 15.46
N ILE A 165 -20.62 -40.27 15.20
CA ILE A 165 -19.45 -41.17 15.06
C ILE A 165 -19.27 -42.02 16.31
N GLU A 166 -19.44 -41.44 17.51
CA GLU A 166 -19.24 -42.18 18.74
C GLU A 166 -20.35 -43.19 19.00
N LYS A 167 -21.60 -42.86 18.64
CA LYS A 167 -22.72 -43.81 18.65
C LYS A 167 -22.45 -45.01 17.73
N ILE A 168 -22.03 -44.76 16.49
CA ILE A 168 -21.70 -45.81 15.52
C ILE A 168 -20.54 -46.69 16.01
N LYS A 169 -19.54 -46.12 16.69
CA LYS A 169 -18.45 -46.90 17.29
C LYS A 169 -18.94 -47.84 18.39
N ILE A 170 -19.87 -47.39 19.22
CA ILE A 170 -20.47 -48.23 20.27
C ILE A 170 -21.27 -49.37 19.63
N GLU A 171 -22.15 -49.07 18.66
CA GLU A 171 -22.93 -50.06 17.92
C GLU A 171 -22.03 -51.10 17.21
N ASN A 172 -20.96 -50.65 16.54
CA ASN A 172 -20.00 -51.55 15.90
C ASN A 172 -19.25 -52.42 16.91
N LYS A 173 -18.95 -51.89 18.09
CA LYS A 173 -18.29 -52.65 19.15
C LYS A 173 -19.20 -53.76 19.67
N GLU A 174 -20.46 -53.45 19.96
CA GLU A 174 -21.47 -54.44 20.36
C GLU A 174 -21.66 -55.51 19.28
N TYR A 175 -21.67 -55.13 18.01
CA TYR A 175 -21.76 -56.06 16.89
C TYR A 175 -20.53 -56.99 16.78
N ILE A 176 -19.32 -56.46 16.99
CA ILE A 176 -18.09 -57.28 17.04
C ILE A 176 -18.15 -58.28 18.20
N GLU A 177 -18.54 -57.83 19.41
CA GLU A 177 -18.68 -58.70 20.59
C GLU A 177 -19.68 -59.84 20.31
N HIS A 178 -20.83 -59.55 19.71
CA HIS A 178 -21.79 -60.57 19.30
C HIS A 178 -21.22 -61.60 18.30
N LEU A 179 -20.50 -61.13 17.27
CA LEU A 179 -19.85 -62.03 16.29
C LEU A 179 -18.75 -62.88 16.91
N GLU A 180 -18.00 -62.36 17.88
CA GLU A 180 -16.99 -63.12 18.61
C GLU A 180 -17.62 -64.23 19.45
N GLU A 181 -18.76 -63.95 20.11
CA GLU A 181 -19.53 -64.96 20.83
C GLU A 181 -20.07 -66.06 19.89
N GLU A 182 -20.63 -65.68 18.74
CA GLU A 182 -21.13 -66.63 17.74
C GLU A 182 -19.99 -67.52 17.19
N ASN A 183 -18.85 -66.91 16.84
CA ASN A 183 -17.66 -67.62 16.40
C ASN A 183 -17.14 -68.59 17.45
N LYS A 184 -17.17 -68.20 18.73
CA LYS A 184 -16.79 -69.08 19.85
C LYS A 184 -17.69 -70.32 19.92
N VAL A 185 -19.01 -70.14 19.80
CA VAL A 185 -19.98 -71.26 19.77
C VAL A 185 -19.74 -72.17 18.57
N LEU A 186 -19.48 -71.61 17.38
CA LEU A 186 -19.18 -72.37 16.18
C LEU A 186 -17.86 -73.15 16.32
N LEU A 187 -16.82 -72.53 16.89
CA LEU A 187 -15.54 -73.17 17.16
C LEU A 187 -15.70 -74.35 18.12
N GLU A 188 -16.47 -74.20 19.19
CA GLU A 188 -16.78 -75.30 20.11
C GLU A 188 -17.50 -76.46 19.41
N LYS A 189 -18.44 -76.18 18.50
CA LYS A 189 -19.09 -77.21 17.67
C LYS A 189 -18.10 -77.94 16.76
N ILE A 190 -17.21 -77.20 16.09
CA ILE A 190 -16.17 -77.79 15.23
C ILE A 190 -15.23 -78.67 16.06
N LEU A 191 -14.76 -78.19 17.21
CA LEU A 191 -13.88 -78.95 18.10
C LEU A 191 -14.57 -80.23 18.62
N ARG A 192 -15.87 -80.15 18.95
CA ARG A 192 -16.67 -81.31 19.34
C ARG A 192 -16.75 -82.34 18.21
N ASN A 193 -17.07 -81.90 16.98
CA ASN A 193 -17.15 -82.79 15.80
C ASN A 193 -15.77 -83.38 15.43
N ALA A 194 -14.70 -82.59 15.55
CA ALA A 194 -13.35 -83.06 15.30
C ALA A 194 -12.96 -84.19 16.26
N ARG A 195 -13.26 -84.07 17.56
CA ARG A 195 -13.00 -85.15 18.55
C ARG A 195 -13.75 -86.44 18.22
N TYR A 196 -15.00 -86.35 17.77
CA TYR A 196 -15.76 -87.52 17.29
C TYR A 196 -15.10 -88.18 16.07
N HIS A 197 -14.49 -87.40 15.19
CA HIS A 197 -13.77 -87.92 14.03
C HIS A 197 -12.36 -88.45 14.36
N THR A 198 -11.65 -87.87 15.34
CA THR A 198 -10.32 -88.36 15.76
C THR A 198 -10.41 -89.71 16.50
N GLU A 199 -11.47 -89.97 17.28
CA GLU A 199 -11.70 -91.28 17.91
C GLU A 199 -12.11 -92.38 16.91
N SER A 200 -12.45 -92.01 15.66
CA SER A 200 -12.91 -92.93 14.62
C SER A 200 -11.86 -93.21 13.52
N GLN A 201 -10.68 -92.59 13.57
CA GLN A 201 -9.60 -92.82 12.60
C GLN A 201 -8.25 -92.89 13.29
N ASP A 202 -8.05 -93.95 14.07
CA ASP A 202 -6.74 -94.42 14.49
C ASP A 202 -6.14 -95.29 13.38
N THR A 203 -5.71 -94.68 12.27
CA THR A 203 -4.79 -95.30 11.31
C THR A 203 -3.95 -94.24 10.61
N THR A 204 -2.66 -94.26 10.94
CA THR A 204 -1.51 -94.12 10.03
C THR A 204 -1.50 -92.91 9.09
N ILE A 205 -0.50 -92.02 9.22
CA ILE A 205 0.44 -91.64 8.14
C ILE A 205 1.52 -90.69 8.69
N LYS A 206 2.77 -91.07 8.38
CA LYS A 206 4.03 -90.32 8.55
C LYS A 206 4.19 -89.27 7.44
N MET A 207 5.23 -88.45 7.60
CA MET A 207 5.85 -87.48 6.66
C MET A 207 5.57 -86.03 7.06
N GLY A 208 6.52 -85.10 6.98
CA GLY A 208 7.87 -85.15 6.46
C GLY A 208 8.52 -83.77 6.65
N GLU A 209 9.84 -83.81 6.63
CA GLU A 209 10.83 -82.78 6.86
C GLU A 209 10.68 -81.44 6.09
N SER A 210 11.47 -80.46 6.56
CA SER A 210 12.34 -79.59 5.75
C SER A 210 11.81 -78.22 5.28
N ARG A 211 12.37 -77.11 5.80
CA ARG A 211 13.48 -76.36 5.15
C ARG A 211 13.83 -75.00 5.78
N ASP A 212 15.14 -74.76 5.80
CA ASP A 212 15.90 -73.52 5.57
C ASP A 212 15.62 -72.25 6.40
N ASN A 213 16.42 -72.10 7.47
CA ASN A 213 16.71 -70.81 8.09
C ASN A 213 18.21 -70.50 7.89
N ARG A 214 18.58 -69.96 6.72
CA ARG A 214 19.93 -69.47 6.43
C ARG A 214 20.08 -68.03 6.90
N LEU A 215 20.83 -67.86 7.98
CA LEU A 215 21.31 -66.60 8.52
C LEU A 215 22.15 -65.84 7.48
N TYR A 216 21.71 -64.62 7.18
CA TYR A 216 22.39 -63.68 6.30
C TYR A 216 23.59 -63.05 7.01
N SER A 217 24.77 -63.20 6.41
CA SER A 217 26.03 -62.53 6.76
C SER A 217 25.99 -61.05 6.38
N PRO A 218 26.51 -60.12 7.20
CA PRO A 218 26.56 -58.70 6.87
C PRO A 218 27.75 -58.42 5.93
N PHE A 219 27.47 -58.31 4.63
CA PHE A 219 28.40 -57.76 3.65
C PHE A 219 28.72 -56.29 3.97
N ARG A 220 29.91 -56.03 4.51
CA ARG A 220 30.48 -54.69 4.66
C ARG A 220 31.03 -54.20 3.32
N TYR A 221 30.22 -53.49 2.54
CA TYR A 221 30.76 -52.61 1.50
C TYR A 221 31.13 -51.26 2.14
N ARG A 222 32.42 -51.04 2.38
CA ARG A 222 32.96 -49.67 2.54
C ARG A 222 32.94 -49.03 1.16
N ALA A 223 31.84 -48.36 0.82
CA ALA A 223 31.82 -47.41 -0.27
C ALA A 223 32.55 -46.15 0.18
N THR A 224 33.77 -45.95 -0.30
CA THR A 224 34.42 -44.64 -0.33
C THR A 224 33.74 -43.81 -1.41
N THR A 225 32.57 -43.27 -1.10
CA THR A 225 31.99 -42.19 -1.89
C THR A 225 32.87 -40.94 -1.67
N PRO A 226 33.29 -40.24 -2.75
CA PRO A 226 33.94 -38.96 -2.59
C PRO A 226 33.00 -38.01 -1.80
N PRO A 227 33.54 -37.15 -0.93
CA PRO A 227 32.72 -36.23 -0.16
C PRO A 227 31.84 -35.42 -1.12
N PRO A 228 30.53 -35.35 -0.89
CA PRO A 228 29.61 -34.64 -1.78
C PRO A 228 30.09 -33.18 -1.89
N THR A 229 30.56 -32.81 -3.08
CA THR A 229 30.95 -31.43 -3.37
C THR A 229 29.67 -30.62 -3.52
N PHE A 230 29.36 -29.83 -2.49
CA PHE A 230 28.24 -28.89 -2.57
C PHE A 230 28.45 -27.96 -3.77
N HIS A 231 27.53 -28.06 -4.73
CA HIS A 231 27.53 -27.18 -5.88
C HIS A 231 27.14 -25.77 -5.45
N ASP A 232 27.71 -24.78 -6.11
CA ASP A 232 27.38 -23.38 -5.88
C ASP A 232 25.88 -23.14 -6.13
N MET A 233 25.26 -22.35 -5.25
CA MET A 233 23.85 -22.01 -5.32
C MET A 233 23.58 -21.13 -6.55
N THR A 234 22.61 -21.53 -7.37
CA THR A 234 22.10 -20.71 -8.49
C THR A 234 21.33 -19.50 -7.96
N LEU A 235 21.15 -18.46 -8.78
CA LEU A 235 20.39 -17.27 -8.37
C LEU A 235 18.98 -17.64 -7.91
N LYS A 236 18.27 -18.46 -8.69
CA LYS A 236 16.92 -18.92 -8.36
C LYS A 236 16.87 -19.63 -7.00
N GLN A 237 17.82 -20.52 -6.73
CA GLN A 237 17.92 -21.19 -5.42
C GLN A 237 18.20 -20.19 -4.28
N CYS A 238 19.02 -19.16 -4.54
CA CYS A 238 19.29 -18.12 -3.56
C CYS A 238 18.03 -17.32 -3.24
N GLU A 239 17.25 -16.94 -4.24
CA GLU A 239 15.98 -16.22 -4.06
C GLU A 239 14.93 -17.10 -3.34
N GLU A 240 14.83 -18.38 -3.69
CA GLU A 240 13.95 -19.33 -3.00
C GLU A 240 14.32 -19.49 -1.53
N VAL A 241 15.61 -19.59 -1.21
CA VAL A 241 16.10 -19.68 0.18
C VAL A 241 15.83 -18.38 0.93
N ILE A 242 16.02 -17.21 0.31
CA ILE A 242 15.72 -15.90 0.91
C ILE A 242 14.23 -15.80 1.26
N GLU A 243 13.34 -16.14 0.32
CA GLU A 243 11.90 -16.08 0.54
C GLU A 243 11.45 -17.11 1.59
N GLU A 244 12.04 -18.31 1.60
CA GLU A 244 11.77 -19.32 2.63
C GLU A 244 12.18 -18.82 4.04
N ILE A 245 13.33 -18.15 4.16
CA ILE A 245 13.78 -17.55 5.42
C ILE A 245 12.80 -16.47 5.86
N TYR A 246 12.33 -15.60 4.97
CA TYR A 246 11.35 -14.57 5.32
C TYR A 246 10.01 -15.15 5.79
N GLN A 247 9.51 -16.19 5.11
CA GLN A 247 8.28 -16.85 5.52
C GLN A 247 8.42 -17.57 6.87
N ALA A 248 9.57 -18.20 7.11
CA ALA A 248 9.87 -18.82 8.40
C ALA A 248 9.99 -17.77 9.50
N LYS A 249 10.62 -16.63 9.20
CA LYS A 249 10.80 -15.49 10.12
C LYS A 249 9.47 -14.86 10.51
N ALA A 250 8.59 -14.57 9.55
CA ALA A 250 7.26 -14.03 9.83
C ALA A 250 6.45 -14.93 10.79
N LYS A 251 6.50 -16.26 10.59
CA LYS A 251 5.85 -17.23 11.49
C LYS A 251 6.51 -17.28 12.87
N TYR A 252 7.84 -17.10 12.93
CA TYR A 252 8.57 -17.05 14.20
C TYR A 252 8.22 -15.80 14.99
N ASP A 253 8.19 -14.63 14.35
CA ASP A 253 7.84 -13.37 14.98
C ASP A 253 6.40 -13.36 15.47
N GLN A 254 5.48 -13.96 14.72
CA GLN A 254 4.11 -14.16 15.19
C GLN A 254 4.05 -15.01 16.47
N LYS A 255 4.84 -16.08 16.57
CA LYS A 255 4.92 -16.89 17.81
C LYS A 255 5.56 -16.12 18.96
N CYS A 256 6.58 -15.32 18.69
CA CYS A 256 7.20 -14.44 19.68
C CYS A 256 6.19 -13.42 20.20
N LEU A 257 5.39 -12.82 19.31
CA LEU A 257 4.33 -11.89 19.67
C LEU A 257 3.27 -12.55 20.56
N GLU A 258 2.77 -13.73 20.16
CA GLU A 258 1.81 -14.51 20.95
C GLU A 258 2.36 -14.90 22.33
N SER A 259 3.65 -15.22 22.39
CA SER A 259 4.34 -15.63 23.62
C SER A 259 4.93 -14.46 24.43
N LYS A 260 4.74 -13.21 23.96
CA LYS A 260 5.35 -11.98 24.53
C LYS A 260 6.88 -12.08 24.68
N GLN A 261 7.55 -12.74 23.74
CA GLN A 261 9.01 -12.81 23.65
C GLN A 261 9.55 -11.70 22.74
N PRO A 262 10.77 -11.20 23.00
CA PRO A 262 11.41 -10.21 22.13
C PRO A 262 11.69 -10.80 20.74
N TYR A 263 11.65 -9.95 19.72
CA TYR A 263 12.03 -10.33 18.36
C TYR A 263 13.54 -10.45 18.22
N GLU A 264 13.98 -11.45 17.47
CA GLU A 264 15.38 -11.63 17.09
C GLU A 264 15.68 -10.90 15.78
N SER A 265 16.93 -10.48 15.57
CA SER A 265 17.35 -9.95 14.26
C SER A 265 17.31 -11.05 13.19
N LEU A 266 17.17 -10.65 11.92
CA LEU A 266 17.24 -11.59 10.80
C LEU A 266 18.51 -12.45 10.82
N ASP A 267 19.69 -11.89 11.14
CA ASP A 267 20.95 -12.66 11.20
C ASP A 267 20.91 -13.74 12.29
N ASN A 268 20.46 -13.40 13.50
CA ASN A 268 20.26 -14.36 14.59
C ASN A 268 19.23 -15.42 14.20
N PHE A 269 18.13 -15.00 13.58
CA PHE A 269 17.08 -15.92 13.15
C PHE A 269 17.57 -16.92 12.10
N ILE A 270 18.41 -16.52 11.14
CA ILE A 270 18.97 -17.46 10.14
C ILE A 270 19.71 -18.61 10.83
N HIS A 271 20.41 -18.34 11.92
CA HIS A 271 21.05 -19.38 12.72
C HIS A 271 20.03 -20.32 13.38
N ILE A 272 18.92 -19.79 13.89
CA ILE A 272 17.82 -20.58 14.47
C ILE A 272 17.16 -21.43 13.39
N TYR A 273 16.81 -20.82 12.25
CA TYR A 273 16.21 -21.46 11.09
C TYR A 273 17.01 -22.68 10.62
N TYR A 274 18.32 -22.53 10.39
CA TYR A 274 19.15 -23.66 9.97
C TYR A 274 19.35 -24.71 11.07
N THR A 275 19.26 -24.32 12.35
CA THR A 275 19.29 -25.27 13.46
C THR A 275 18.02 -26.12 13.46
N GLN A 276 16.85 -25.50 13.27
CA GLN A 276 15.55 -26.19 13.19
C GLN A 276 15.43 -27.08 11.95
N LYS A 277 15.90 -26.60 10.79
CA LYS A 277 15.76 -27.32 9.51
C LYS A 277 16.68 -28.53 9.38
N TYR A 278 17.90 -28.46 9.94
CA TYR A 278 18.92 -29.48 9.71
C TYR A 278 19.41 -30.21 10.96
N GLY A 279 19.35 -29.60 12.15
CA GLY A 279 19.79 -30.18 13.43
C GLY A 279 21.30 -30.41 13.59
N LEU A 280 22.05 -30.59 12.50
CA LEU A 280 23.49 -30.88 12.49
C LEU A 280 24.33 -29.60 12.33
N LYS A 281 25.29 -29.38 13.24
CA LYS A 281 26.18 -28.20 13.24
C LYS A 281 26.97 -28.05 11.92
N SER A 282 27.49 -29.14 11.38
CA SER A 282 28.25 -29.14 10.12
C SER A 282 27.41 -28.67 8.94
N LEU A 283 26.17 -29.16 8.84
CA LEU A 283 25.26 -28.81 7.76
C LEU A 283 24.83 -27.34 7.86
N LYS A 284 24.53 -26.86 9.07
CA LYS A 284 24.25 -25.43 9.33
C LYS A 284 25.38 -24.52 8.84
N THR A 285 26.63 -24.80 9.22
CA THR A 285 27.78 -23.98 8.78
C THR A 285 27.97 -24.02 7.27
N GLN A 286 27.77 -25.18 6.65
CA GLN A 286 27.87 -25.31 5.19
C GLN A 286 26.81 -24.48 4.47
N TRP A 287 25.54 -24.56 4.86
CA TRP A 287 24.47 -23.77 4.25
C TRP A 287 24.61 -22.27 4.49
N LEU A 288 25.09 -21.85 5.66
CA LEU A 288 25.45 -20.45 5.92
C LEU A 288 26.55 -19.95 4.97
N ASN A 289 27.60 -20.75 4.78
CA ASN A 289 28.70 -20.40 3.87
C ASN A 289 28.23 -20.34 2.41
N LEU A 290 27.38 -21.28 1.99
CA LEU A 290 26.77 -21.27 0.65
C LEU A 290 25.89 -20.04 0.43
N LEU A 291 25.05 -19.69 1.41
CA LEU A 291 24.22 -18.49 1.36
C LEU A 291 25.09 -17.23 1.29
N ASN A 292 26.11 -17.11 2.15
CA ASN A 292 27.05 -15.98 2.12
C ASN A 292 27.73 -15.83 0.75
N LYS A 293 28.25 -16.94 0.21
CA LYS A 293 28.88 -16.97 -1.12
C LYS A 293 27.91 -16.56 -2.22
N ALA A 294 26.65 -17.01 -2.14
CA ALA A 294 25.60 -16.62 -3.08
C ALA A 294 25.25 -15.13 -2.99
N LEU A 295 25.11 -14.59 -1.77
CA LEU A 295 24.83 -13.17 -1.55
C LEU A 295 25.95 -12.27 -2.09
N SER A 296 27.22 -12.67 -1.96
CA SER A 296 28.35 -11.94 -2.57
C SER A 296 28.38 -12.09 -4.09
N ARG A 297 27.99 -13.25 -4.63
CA ARG A 297 27.99 -13.51 -6.08
C ARG A 297 26.90 -12.75 -6.82
N TYR A 298 25.74 -12.59 -6.20
CA TYR A 298 24.55 -11.98 -6.82
C TYR A 298 24.26 -10.58 -6.27
N GLU A 299 25.31 -9.82 -5.92
CA GLU A 299 25.19 -8.44 -5.40
C GLU A 299 24.55 -7.46 -6.40
N SER A 300 24.42 -7.83 -7.67
CA SER A 300 23.66 -7.06 -8.66
C SER A 300 22.15 -7.19 -8.51
N GLU A 301 21.67 -8.25 -7.84
CA GLU A 301 20.25 -8.56 -7.75
C GLU A 301 19.61 -7.86 -6.54
N ILE A 302 18.49 -7.21 -6.81
CA ILE A 302 17.82 -6.31 -5.86
C ILE A 302 17.43 -7.03 -4.57
N ASN A 303 16.76 -8.18 -4.70
CA ASN A 303 16.30 -8.97 -3.56
C ASN A 303 17.47 -9.40 -2.67
N VAL A 304 18.62 -9.70 -3.28
CA VAL A 304 19.85 -10.08 -2.59
C VAL A 304 20.47 -8.90 -1.84
N ILE A 305 20.51 -7.70 -2.46
CA ILE A 305 21.00 -6.48 -1.80
C ILE A 305 20.17 -6.15 -0.57
N ILE A 306 18.84 -6.15 -0.71
CA ILE A 306 17.91 -5.85 0.39
C ILE A 306 18.07 -6.86 1.52
N PHE A 307 18.07 -8.16 1.18
CA PHE A 307 18.27 -9.22 2.18
C PHE A 307 19.57 -9.03 2.95
N ARG A 308 20.66 -8.70 2.24
CA ARG A 308 21.96 -8.45 2.86
C ARG A 308 21.92 -7.23 3.79
N LYS A 309 21.35 -6.10 3.36
CA LYS A 309 21.25 -4.88 4.16
C LYS A 309 20.37 -5.05 5.41
N ILE A 310 19.27 -5.79 5.29
CA ILE A 310 18.41 -6.09 6.44
C ILE A 310 19.14 -7.01 7.41
N ARG A 311 19.87 -8.00 6.89
CA ARG A 311 20.67 -8.89 7.71
C ARG A 311 21.80 -8.16 8.46
N THR A 312 22.40 -7.13 7.88
CA THR A 312 23.38 -6.27 8.57
C THR A 312 22.76 -5.20 9.47
N ASN A 313 21.42 -5.20 9.62
CA ASN A 313 20.65 -4.19 10.34
C ASN A 313 20.86 -2.75 9.81
N GLU A 314 21.25 -2.59 8.55
CA GLU A 314 21.30 -1.28 7.89
C GLU A 314 19.89 -0.77 7.57
N ILE A 315 18.94 -1.69 7.39
CA ILE A 315 17.53 -1.41 7.09
C ILE A 315 16.65 -2.27 8.01
N PRO A 316 15.53 -1.74 8.53
CA PRO A 316 14.58 -2.54 9.29
C PRO A 316 13.84 -3.57 8.43
N GLU A 317 13.46 -4.67 9.07
CA GLU A 317 12.82 -5.82 8.41
C GLU A 317 11.49 -5.45 7.74
N ASP A 318 10.72 -4.53 8.33
CA ASP A 318 9.44 -4.07 7.80
C ASP A 318 9.54 -3.39 6.42
N PHE A 319 10.75 -2.93 6.04
CA PHE A 319 10.99 -2.30 4.74
C PHE A 319 10.69 -3.25 3.57
N ILE A 320 10.79 -4.57 3.78
CA ILE A 320 10.45 -5.59 2.78
C ILE A 320 9.00 -5.43 2.31
N ASN A 321 8.08 -5.12 3.22
CA ASN A 321 6.67 -4.98 2.89
C ASN A 321 6.45 -3.80 1.94
N ASN A 322 7.21 -2.71 2.13
CA ASN A 322 7.18 -1.54 1.25
C ASN A 322 7.73 -1.87 -0.14
N ILE A 323 8.78 -2.69 -0.24
CA ILE A 323 9.38 -3.10 -1.50
C ILE A 323 8.52 -4.13 -2.23
N LYS A 324 7.91 -5.10 -1.53
CA LYS A 324 7.07 -6.13 -2.14
C LYS A 324 5.88 -5.52 -2.91
N GLY A 325 5.38 -4.36 -2.46
CA GLY A 325 4.34 -3.59 -3.16
C GLY A 325 4.84 -2.70 -4.31
N LEU A 326 6.15 -2.45 -4.41
CA LEU A 326 6.72 -1.50 -5.37
C LEU A 326 6.52 -1.93 -6.84
N PRO A 327 6.73 -3.21 -7.24
CA PRO A 327 6.46 -3.64 -8.60
C PRO A 327 5.01 -3.40 -9.01
N ALA A 328 4.05 -3.69 -8.12
CA ALA A 328 2.62 -3.49 -8.37
C ALA A 328 2.29 -2.00 -8.53
N LYS A 329 2.81 -1.15 -7.65
CA LYS A 329 2.69 0.32 -7.78
C LYS A 329 3.25 0.80 -9.11
N MET A 330 4.41 0.31 -9.54
CA MET A 330 4.96 0.66 -10.85
C MET A 330 4.09 0.18 -12.00
N THR A 331 3.51 -1.02 -11.91
CA THR A 331 2.53 -1.50 -12.91
C THR A 331 1.37 -0.53 -13.04
N GLU A 332 0.81 -0.07 -11.92
CA GLU A 332 -0.31 0.87 -11.87
C GLU A 332 0.06 2.24 -12.42
N LEU A 333 1.26 2.75 -12.11
CA LEU A 333 1.73 4.01 -12.67
C LEU A 333 1.92 3.93 -14.18
N ILE A 334 2.49 2.84 -14.70
CA ILE A 334 2.58 2.61 -16.14
C ILE A 334 1.17 2.55 -16.76
N ARG A 335 0.22 1.91 -16.08
CA ARG A 335 -1.19 1.88 -16.51
C ARG A 335 -1.77 3.29 -16.62
N SER A 336 -1.62 4.07 -15.56
CA SER A 336 -2.15 5.43 -15.44
C SER A 336 -1.56 6.35 -16.51
N TYR A 337 -0.26 6.22 -16.77
CA TYR A 337 0.42 6.93 -17.85
C TYR A 337 -0.21 6.61 -19.22
N TYR A 338 -0.33 5.33 -19.59
CA TYR A 338 -0.90 4.99 -20.89
C TYR A 338 -2.38 5.36 -21.00
N ARG A 339 -3.14 5.29 -19.91
CA ARG A 339 -4.55 5.69 -19.88
C ARG A 339 -4.74 7.19 -20.09
N SER A 340 -3.86 8.00 -19.50
CA SER A 340 -3.89 9.46 -19.70
C SER A 340 -3.42 9.86 -21.11
N LYS A 341 -2.40 9.18 -21.65
CA LYS A 341 -1.89 9.45 -23.01
C LYS A 341 -2.80 8.92 -24.12
N HIS A 342 -3.56 7.86 -23.86
CA HIS A 342 -4.47 7.23 -24.81
C HIS A 342 -5.87 6.97 -24.19
N PRO A 343 -6.70 8.01 -23.98
CA PRO A 343 -8.00 7.87 -23.31
C PRO A 343 -8.99 6.91 -24.00
N TYR A 344 -8.86 6.75 -25.32
CA TYR A 344 -9.74 5.91 -26.14
C TYR A 344 -9.20 4.49 -26.39
N MET A 345 -8.01 4.14 -25.87
CA MET A 345 -7.48 2.79 -26.03
C MET A 345 -8.22 1.79 -25.16
N GLN A 346 -8.47 0.60 -25.72
CA GLN A 346 -9.07 -0.50 -24.97
C GLN A 346 -8.12 -1.03 -23.90
N GLU A 347 -8.69 -1.42 -22.76
CA GLU A 347 -7.95 -1.92 -21.59
C GLU A 347 -7.04 -3.11 -21.90
N LYS A 348 -7.43 -3.98 -22.85
CA LYS A 348 -6.61 -5.11 -23.29
C LYS A 348 -5.31 -4.65 -23.94
N VAL A 349 -5.35 -3.59 -24.74
CA VAL A 349 -4.18 -3.03 -25.42
C VAL A 349 -3.25 -2.38 -24.40
N ILE A 350 -3.81 -1.65 -23.41
CA ILE A 350 -3.03 -1.06 -22.32
C ILE A 350 -2.27 -2.15 -21.56
N LYS A 351 -2.92 -3.29 -21.23
CA LYS A 351 -2.25 -4.43 -20.58
C LYS A 351 -1.10 -4.99 -21.41
N THR A 352 -1.29 -5.16 -22.72
CA THR A 352 -0.21 -5.61 -23.60
C THR A 352 0.96 -4.62 -23.60
N MET A 353 0.68 -3.31 -23.64
CA MET A 353 1.74 -2.29 -23.56
C MET A 353 2.49 -2.31 -22.21
N GLN A 354 1.79 -2.58 -21.11
CA GLN A 354 2.41 -2.76 -19.80
C GLN A 354 3.36 -3.98 -19.77
N GLU A 355 2.92 -5.13 -20.28
CA GLU A 355 3.75 -6.34 -20.37
C GLU A 355 4.98 -6.14 -21.27
N GLU A 356 4.84 -5.35 -22.34
CA GLU A 356 5.96 -4.96 -23.17
C GLU A 356 6.96 -4.06 -22.42
N CYS A 357 6.51 -3.15 -21.55
CA CYS A 357 7.41 -2.32 -20.74
C CYS A 357 8.28 -3.11 -19.77
N TYR A 358 7.82 -4.26 -19.27
CA TYR A 358 8.63 -5.12 -18.40
C TYR A 358 9.79 -5.79 -19.14
N ASN A 359 9.61 -6.04 -20.44
CA ASN A 359 10.53 -6.81 -21.26
C ASN A 359 11.38 -5.96 -22.20
N LYS A 360 10.95 -4.72 -22.49
CA LYS A 360 11.59 -3.78 -23.42
C LYS A 360 12.13 -2.55 -22.68
N GLU A 361 12.80 -1.69 -23.43
CA GLU A 361 13.27 -0.41 -22.93
C GLU A 361 12.11 0.60 -22.85
N ILE A 362 12.10 1.38 -21.78
CA ILE A 362 11.09 2.40 -21.46
C ILE A 362 11.53 3.74 -22.06
N ASP A 363 10.57 4.52 -22.56
CA ASP A 363 10.86 5.87 -23.02
C ASP A 363 11.13 6.84 -21.85
N GLU A 364 11.87 7.90 -22.15
CA GLU A 364 12.25 8.92 -21.17
C GLU A 364 11.02 9.62 -20.55
N GLU A 365 9.93 9.79 -21.31
CA GLU A 365 8.69 10.41 -20.83
C GLU A 365 8.01 9.58 -19.73
N LEU A 366 7.83 8.27 -19.94
CA LEU A 366 7.25 7.38 -18.94
C LEU A 366 8.15 7.27 -17.71
N CYS A 367 9.47 7.20 -17.91
CA CYS A 367 10.43 7.21 -16.80
C CYS A 367 10.27 8.49 -15.96
N MET A 368 10.23 9.64 -16.60
CA MET A 368 10.04 10.93 -15.92
C MET A 368 8.70 11.03 -15.18
N TYR A 369 7.63 10.49 -15.76
CA TYR A 369 6.33 10.43 -15.11
C TYR A 369 6.38 9.59 -13.82
N ILE A 370 6.93 8.37 -13.89
CA ILE A 370 7.06 7.49 -12.72
C ILE A 370 7.89 8.17 -11.63
N LEU A 371 9.02 8.77 -12.00
CA LEU A 371 9.91 9.45 -11.05
C LEU A 371 9.28 10.68 -10.40
N SER A 372 8.45 11.43 -11.14
CA SER A 372 7.74 12.58 -10.59
C SER A 372 6.79 12.20 -9.46
N ILE A 373 6.16 11.02 -9.55
CA ILE A 373 5.20 10.52 -8.56
C ILE A 373 5.91 9.94 -7.33
N PHE A 374 7.09 9.33 -7.50
CA PHE A 374 7.91 8.89 -6.37
C PHE A 374 8.60 10.06 -5.62
N THR A 375 8.25 11.32 -5.93
CA THR A 375 8.65 12.53 -5.19
C THR A 375 10.14 12.67 -4.98
N ILE A 376 10.86 12.86 -6.09
CA ILE A 376 12.30 13.03 -6.11
C ILE A 376 12.62 14.51 -6.28
N LYS A 377 13.32 15.11 -5.30
CA LYS A 377 13.94 16.45 -5.44
C LYS A 377 14.77 16.51 -6.73
N ASP A 378 14.77 17.65 -7.43
CA ASP A 378 15.47 17.86 -8.72
C ASP A 378 16.91 17.30 -8.78
N LYS A 379 17.61 17.28 -7.63
CA LYS A 379 18.97 16.77 -7.45
C LYS A 379 19.21 15.33 -7.94
N TYR A 380 18.22 14.44 -7.92
CA TYR A 380 18.43 13.04 -8.29
C TYR A 380 17.96 12.68 -9.71
N LYS A 381 17.24 13.60 -10.37
CA LYS A 381 16.93 13.53 -11.80
C LYS A 381 18.20 13.45 -12.64
N GLU A 382 19.25 14.17 -12.22
CA GLU A 382 20.57 14.17 -12.88
C GLU A 382 21.35 12.86 -12.67
N LYS A 383 21.25 12.24 -11.48
CA LYS A 383 21.89 10.94 -11.16
C LYS A 383 21.27 9.79 -11.98
N LEU A 384 19.99 9.91 -12.33
CA LEU A 384 19.26 9.02 -13.24
C LEU A 384 19.65 9.20 -14.70
N LEU A 385 19.64 10.44 -15.16
CA LEU A 385 19.97 10.78 -16.54
C LEU A 385 21.45 10.48 -16.87
N SER A 386 22.33 10.44 -15.88
CA SER A 386 23.74 10.04 -16.03
C SER A 386 23.95 8.52 -16.05
N LYS A 387 23.07 7.73 -15.43
CA LYS A 387 23.10 6.25 -15.49
C LYS A 387 22.35 5.68 -16.70
N ALA A 388 21.46 6.44 -17.34
CA ALA A 388 20.72 6.03 -18.53
C ALA A 388 21.65 5.88 -19.76
N VAL A 389 21.65 4.70 -20.39
CA VAL A 389 22.46 4.39 -21.57
C VAL A 389 21.93 5.17 -22.79
N ILE A 390 22.77 6.02 -23.39
CA ILE A 390 22.46 6.69 -24.67
C ILE A 390 22.71 5.69 -25.81
N SER A 391 21.66 5.07 -26.35
CA SER A 391 21.83 4.13 -27.47
C SER A 391 22.28 4.85 -28.76
N LYS A 392 23.36 4.33 -29.36
CA LYS A 392 24.01 4.61 -30.66
C LYS A 392 23.23 4.89 -31.96
N SER A 393 21.92 5.14 -32.08
CA SER A 393 21.28 5.25 -33.42
C SER A 393 21.13 6.66 -34.02
N THR A 394 21.57 6.87 -35.26
CA THR A 394 21.89 8.16 -35.92
C THR A 394 20.72 9.09 -36.34
N ARG A 395 19.50 8.98 -35.80
CA ARG A 395 18.43 9.97 -36.03
C ARG A 395 17.58 10.17 -34.76
N LYS A 396 17.50 11.42 -34.27
CA LYS A 396 16.73 11.90 -33.09
C LYS A 396 16.48 10.82 -32.02
N LYS A 397 17.51 10.54 -31.20
CA LYS A 397 17.51 9.44 -30.21
C LYS A 397 16.59 9.74 -29.04
N LYS A 398 15.55 8.94 -28.87
CA LYS A 398 14.90 8.78 -27.56
C LYS A 398 15.86 8.00 -26.67
N LYS A 399 16.12 8.48 -25.45
CA LYS A 399 16.82 7.68 -24.44
C LYS A 399 15.88 6.57 -24.02
N LEU A 400 16.43 5.36 -23.95
CA LEU A 400 15.70 4.15 -23.64
C LEU A 400 16.34 3.56 -22.39
N ILE A 401 15.53 3.29 -21.37
CA ILE A 401 15.98 2.84 -20.04
C ILE A 401 15.40 1.45 -19.79
N ASN A 402 16.22 0.50 -19.36
CA ASN A 402 15.73 -0.82 -18.99
C ASN A 402 14.86 -0.72 -17.73
N PHE A 403 13.70 -1.39 -17.72
CA PHE A 403 12.82 -1.42 -16.55
C PHE A 403 13.55 -1.86 -15.27
N LYS A 404 14.45 -2.85 -15.35
CA LYS A 404 15.23 -3.32 -14.20
C LYS A 404 16.14 -2.23 -13.64
N ASP A 405 16.76 -1.43 -14.51
CA ASP A 405 17.62 -0.33 -14.09
C ASP A 405 16.81 0.79 -13.46
N MET A 406 15.64 1.11 -14.05
CA MET A 406 14.71 2.08 -13.46
C MET A 406 14.21 1.63 -12.08
N TYR A 407 13.82 0.37 -11.96
CA TYR A 407 13.40 -0.22 -10.69
C TYR A 407 14.51 -0.15 -9.63
N ARG A 408 15.74 -0.52 -10.02
CA ARG A 408 16.92 -0.42 -9.16
C ARG A 408 17.14 1.00 -8.65
N VAL A 409 17.02 2.00 -9.52
CA VAL A 409 17.17 3.39 -9.11
C VAL A 409 16.08 3.81 -8.14
N ILE A 410 14.81 3.50 -8.44
CA ILE A 410 13.69 3.86 -7.55
C ILE A 410 13.95 3.24 -6.17
N LEU A 411 14.46 2.02 -6.12
CA LEU A 411 14.85 1.38 -4.87
C LEU A 411 16.00 2.08 -4.17
N GLU A 412 17.10 2.38 -4.86
CA GLU A 412 18.21 3.17 -4.31
C GLU A 412 17.71 4.49 -3.70
N LEU A 413 16.74 5.15 -4.34
CA LEU A 413 16.15 6.39 -3.85
C LEU A 413 15.22 6.19 -2.65
N THR A 414 14.38 5.14 -2.67
CA THR A 414 13.56 4.81 -1.50
C THR A 414 14.41 4.43 -0.29
N LEU A 415 15.58 3.84 -0.52
CA LEU A 415 16.56 3.54 0.51
C LEU A 415 17.24 4.80 1.04
N GLU A 416 17.75 5.67 0.17
CA GLU A 416 18.37 6.95 0.57
C GLU A 416 17.38 7.84 1.35
N ASP A 417 16.09 7.88 0.94
CA ASP A 417 15.05 8.61 1.67
C ASP A 417 14.76 8.01 3.05
N TYR A 418 14.77 6.68 3.14
CA TYR A 418 14.58 5.98 4.40
C TYR A 418 15.75 6.21 5.36
N GLU A 419 16.99 6.06 4.89
CA GLU A 419 18.22 6.36 5.64
C GLU A 419 18.23 7.83 6.11
N SER A 420 17.84 8.77 5.25
CA SER A 420 17.73 10.20 5.61
C SER A 420 16.68 10.49 6.69
N LYS A 421 15.64 9.66 6.82
CA LYS A 421 14.61 9.78 7.85
C LYS A 421 15.09 9.21 9.18
N LEU A 422 15.83 8.09 9.15
CA LEU A 422 16.46 7.50 10.32
C LEU A 422 17.44 8.47 11.00
N ASP A 423 18.34 9.11 10.24
CA ASP A 423 19.34 10.04 10.78
C ASP A 423 18.71 11.25 11.52
N LYS A 424 17.53 11.69 11.08
CA LYS A 424 16.79 12.79 11.73
C LYS A 424 16.08 12.36 13.01
N SER A 425 15.76 11.08 13.15
CA SER A 425 15.10 10.54 14.34
C SER A 425 16.08 10.32 15.49
N THR A 426 17.32 9.92 15.19
CA THR A 426 18.38 9.73 16.18
C THR A 426 18.93 11.05 16.72
N THR A 427 18.92 12.14 15.94
CA THR A 427 19.36 13.47 16.42
C THR A 427 18.37 14.13 17.37
N LYS A 428 17.07 13.84 17.27
CA LYS A 428 16.03 14.42 18.15
C LYS A 428 15.87 13.70 19.51
N GLY A 429 16.50 12.55 19.70
CA GLY A 429 16.42 11.79 20.96
C GLY A 429 17.54 12.09 21.96
N ASN A 430 18.50 12.95 21.60
CA ASN A 430 19.66 13.32 22.43
C ASN A 430 19.68 14.81 22.84
N GLU A 431 18.59 15.54 22.58
CA GLU A 431 18.28 16.87 23.15
C GLU A 431 17.11 16.72 24.12
#